data_AF-A0A7S3AH29-F1
#
_entry.id   AF-A0A7S3AH29-F1
#
_cell.length_a   1.000
_cell.length_b   1.000
_cell.length_c   1.000
_cell.angle_alpha   90.00
_cell.angle_beta   90.00
_cell.angle_gamma   90.00
#
_symmetry.space_group_name_H-M   'P 1'
#
loop_
_entity.id
_entity.type
_entity.pdbx_description
1 polymer ?
#
loop_
_entity_poly.entity_id
_entity_poly.type
_entity_poly.pdbx_seq_one_letter_code
_entity_poly.pdbx_strand_id
1 'polypeptide(L)'
;YESPHESHGYDKAMKGGRNQTGRHRWGRRHRHRRRYSDRWKPHHEEPTTHEDPVVTHGAHTNVSGLAGVSGKEIEEQDPDDPSCHTAVHTGYSGDGAVVWGMNFKLASPADCCKACQAHAAACGKPGSDSVSWWAGDESMRCGRAKACQIWTFCPEERCFAFDVHKHLRGECWLKYQDKDYTKP
;
A
#
# COMPACT_ATOMS: atom_id res chain seq x y z
N TYR A 1 -64.49 2.07 -31.85
CA TYR A 1 -63.95 2.22 -33.21
C TYR A 1 -62.82 1.23 -33.32
N GLU A 2 -63.16 0.01 -33.71
CA GLU A 2 -62.21 -1.08 -33.94
C GLU A 2 -61.71 -0.97 -35.39
N SER A 3 -60.39 -1.03 -35.57
CA SER A 3 -59.74 -1.28 -36.86
C SER A 3 -58.68 -2.35 -36.65
N PRO A 4 -58.74 -3.48 -37.38
CA PRO A 4 -57.66 -4.46 -37.46
C PRO A 4 -56.90 -4.32 -38.80
N HIS A 5 -55.58 -4.33 -38.75
CA HIS A 5 -54.73 -4.74 -39.88
C HIS A 5 -53.61 -5.60 -39.28
N GLU A 6 -53.59 -6.91 -39.48
CA GLU A 6 -53.32 -7.68 -40.70
C GLU A 6 -51.89 -8.22 -40.67
N SER A 7 -51.87 -9.54 -40.72
CA SER A 7 -50.80 -10.47 -40.50
C SER A 7 -49.88 -10.62 -41.70
N HIS A 8 -48.57 -10.70 -41.46
CA HIS A 8 -47.66 -11.45 -42.33
C HIS A 8 -46.91 -12.50 -41.50
N GLY A 9 -47.30 -13.75 -41.70
CA GLY A 9 -46.44 -14.90 -41.44
C GLY A 9 -45.86 -15.41 -42.75
N TYR A 10 -44.61 -15.85 -42.74
CA TYR A 10 -44.15 -17.02 -43.48
C TYR A 10 -42.94 -17.64 -42.74
N ASP A 11 -43.14 -18.92 -42.39
CA ASP A 11 -42.22 -19.85 -41.74
C ASP A 11 -41.18 -20.47 -42.70
N LYS A 12 -40.21 -21.14 -42.06
CA LYS A 12 -39.36 -22.28 -42.48
C LYS A 12 -37.89 -21.94 -42.76
N ALA A 13 -36.97 -22.25 -41.85
CA ALA A 13 -36.46 -23.58 -41.47
C ALA A 13 -35.52 -24.19 -42.51
N MET A 14 -34.22 -24.24 -42.17
CA MET A 14 -33.30 -25.28 -42.63
C MET A 14 -32.64 -25.94 -41.42
N LYS A 15 -32.85 -27.26 -41.35
CA LYS A 15 -32.26 -28.22 -40.44
C LYS A 15 -30.94 -28.74 -40.99
N GLY A 16 -30.05 -29.17 -40.10
CA GLY A 16 -28.99 -30.14 -40.36
C GLY A 16 -27.69 -29.75 -39.65
N GLY A 17 -27.02 -30.56 -38.85
CA GLY A 17 -27.16 -31.96 -38.51
C GLY A 17 -25.89 -32.39 -37.75
N ARG A 18 -26.09 -33.21 -36.72
CA ARG A 18 -25.15 -33.83 -35.75
C ARG A 18 -23.85 -34.39 -36.34
N ASN A 19 -22.74 -34.32 -35.58
CA ASN A 19 -22.17 -35.44 -34.77
C ASN A 19 -20.84 -35.02 -34.13
N GLN A 20 -20.74 -34.94 -32.80
CA GLN A 20 -20.16 -35.98 -31.93
C GLN A 20 -18.84 -36.58 -32.41
N THR A 21 -17.76 -36.31 -31.68
CA THR A 21 -16.86 -37.28 -31.02
C THR A 21 -15.54 -36.58 -30.70
N GLY A 22 -15.01 -36.73 -29.47
CA GLY A 22 -13.64 -36.25 -29.24
C GLY A 22 -13.16 -35.97 -27.82
N ARG A 23 -13.37 -36.90 -26.90
CA ARG A 23 -12.43 -37.23 -25.80
C ARG A 23 -11.93 -36.09 -24.90
N HIS A 24 -12.52 -36.07 -23.71
CA HIS A 24 -11.84 -35.65 -22.49
C HIS A 24 -10.46 -36.32 -22.37
N ARG A 25 -9.38 -35.54 -22.43
CA ARG A 25 -8.06 -35.94 -21.91
C ARG A 25 -7.75 -35.06 -20.71
N TRP A 26 -8.12 -35.54 -19.53
CA TRP A 26 -7.54 -35.09 -18.28
C TRP A 26 -6.07 -35.53 -18.25
N GLY A 27 -5.18 -34.65 -18.74
CA GLY A 27 -3.75 -34.79 -18.53
C GLY A 27 -3.45 -34.66 -17.03
N ARG A 28 -3.22 -35.80 -16.37
CA ARG A 28 -2.62 -35.86 -15.03
C ARG A 28 -1.25 -35.20 -15.09
N ARG A 29 -1.18 -33.91 -14.76
CA ARG A 29 0.10 -33.24 -14.47
C ARG A 29 0.55 -33.69 -13.09
N HIS A 30 1.51 -34.61 -13.08
CA HIS A 30 2.25 -34.98 -11.88
C HIS A 30 2.86 -33.71 -11.27
N ARG A 31 2.36 -33.35 -10.09
CA ARG A 31 2.93 -32.28 -9.25
C ARG A 31 4.24 -32.83 -8.68
N HIS A 32 5.37 -32.53 -9.32
CA HIS A 32 6.67 -32.74 -8.68
C HIS A 32 6.72 -31.84 -7.44
N ARG A 33 6.51 -32.45 -6.26
CA ARG A 33 6.92 -31.90 -4.97
C ARG A 33 8.43 -31.70 -5.03
N ARG A 34 8.90 -30.48 -5.34
CA ARG A 34 10.27 -30.10 -4.99
C ARG A 34 10.31 -30.01 -3.47
N ARG A 35 11.04 -30.93 -2.85
CA ARG A 35 11.35 -30.88 -1.41
C ARG A 35 12.08 -29.56 -1.15
N TYR A 36 11.53 -28.75 -0.25
CA TYR A 36 12.05 -27.45 0.15
C TYR A 36 13.02 -27.60 1.33
N SER A 37 13.86 -28.63 1.29
CA SER A 37 14.94 -28.84 2.24
C SER A 37 16.21 -28.91 1.41
N ASP A 38 17.29 -28.33 1.94
CA ASP A 38 18.66 -28.47 1.41
C ASP A 38 19.07 -27.42 0.37
N ARG A 39 19.09 -26.14 0.77
CA ARG A 39 20.21 -25.20 0.49
C ARG A 39 20.00 -23.83 1.17
N TRP A 40 19.99 -23.81 2.51
CA TRP A 40 20.32 -22.59 3.26
C TRP A 40 21.64 -22.84 3.97
N LYS A 41 22.72 -22.20 3.48
CA LYS A 41 23.98 -22.05 4.22
C LYS A 41 24.03 -20.59 4.68
N PRO A 42 24.16 -20.30 5.98
CA PRO A 42 24.40 -18.94 6.43
C PRO A 42 25.84 -18.57 6.08
N HIS A 43 26.02 -17.55 5.26
CA HIS A 43 27.29 -16.83 5.19
C HIS A 43 27.37 -15.93 6.42
N HIS A 44 28.23 -16.31 7.37
CA HIS A 44 28.76 -15.37 8.36
C HIS A 44 29.78 -14.51 7.60
N GLU A 45 29.41 -13.27 7.30
CA GLU A 45 30.37 -12.23 6.93
C GLU A 45 30.55 -11.32 8.14
N GLU A 46 31.81 -11.19 8.58
CA GLU A 46 32.22 -10.35 9.68
C GLU A 46 32.11 -8.86 9.30
N PRO A 47 31.76 -7.96 10.24
CA PRO A 47 31.66 -6.54 9.94
C PRO A 47 33.06 -5.93 9.80
N THR A 48 33.42 -5.56 8.57
CA THR A 48 34.56 -4.66 8.30
C THR A 48 34.17 -3.24 8.71
N THR A 49 34.89 -2.68 9.69
CA THR A 49 34.78 -1.27 10.08
C THR A 49 35.25 -0.38 8.92
N HIS A 50 34.32 0.28 8.23
CA HIS A 50 34.64 1.36 7.31
C HIS A 50 34.25 2.67 8.00
N GLU A 51 35.24 3.52 8.23
CA GLU A 51 35.07 4.83 8.83
C GLU A 51 34.60 5.80 7.74
N ASP A 52 33.44 6.43 7.96
CA ASP A 52 32.92 7.46 7.04
C ASP A 52 33.70 8.78 7.20
N PRO A 53 34.05 9.46 6.11
CA PRO A 53 34.63 10.80 6.18
C PRO A 53 33.59 11.85 6.60
N VAL A 54 34.02 12.69 7.54
CA VAL A 54 33.27 13.84 8.08
C VAL A 54 32.84 14.78 6.95
N VAL A 55 31.53 14.84 6.69
CA VAL A 55 30.93 15.91 5.89
C VAL A 55 30.75 17.14 6.80
N THR A 56 31.59 18.15 6.59
CA THR A 56 31.40 19.48 7.18
C THR A 56 30.27 20.21 6.48
N HIS A 57 29.09 20.30 7.11
CA HIS A 57 28.06 21.26 6.71
C HIS A 57 28.40 22.66 7.24
N GLY A 58 28.27 23.63 6.34
CA GLY A 58 28.62 25.03 6.55
C GLY A 58 27.82 25.73 7.64
N ALA A 59 28.46 26.76 8.18
CA ALA A 59 27.97 27.67 9.18
C ALA A 59 26.63 28.33 8.81
N HIS A 60 25.71 28.33 9.76
CA HIS A 60 24.71 29.39 9.91
C HIS A 60 24.83 29.95 11.33
N THR A 61 24.89 31.27 11.39
CA THR A 61 25.25 32.09 12.54
C THR A 61 24.13 32.12 13.59
N ASN A 62 24.49 31.66 14.79
CA ASN A 62 24.29 32.28 16.11
C ASN A 62 22.92 32.93 16.45
N VAL A 63 22.22 32.32 17.42
CA VAL A 63 21.60 33.06 18.53
C VAL A 63 21.92 32.34 19.84
N SER A 64 22.55 33.07 20.76
CA SER A 64 22.93 32.63 22.10
C SER A 64 21.71 32.38 22.99
N GLY A 65 21.74 31.32 23.80
CA GLY A 65 20.81 31.11 24.92
C GLY A 65 21.03 29.76 25.61
N LEU A 66 21.88 29.74 26.64
CA LEU A 66 22.20 28.56 27.46
C LEU A 66 21.10 28.27 28.49
N ALA A 67 20.57 27.05 28.52
CA ALA A 67 20.18 26.32 29.75
C ALA A 67 19.93 24.84 29.42
N GLY A 68 20.44 23.93 30.27
CA GLY A 68 20.68 22.52 29.95
C GLY A 68 19.47 21.63 29.66
N VAL A 69 19.68 20.66 28.76
CA VAL A 69 18.73 19.57 28.48
C VAL A 69 19.16 18.34 29.29
N SER A 70 18.52 18.17 30.44
CA SER A 70 18.38 16.89 31.13
C SER A 70 17.22 16.14 30.49
N GLY A 71 17.50 14.94 29.94
CA GLY A 71 16.52 13.91 29.56
C GLY A 71 15.25 14.40 28.86
N LYS A 72 15.28 14.55 27.53
CA LYS A 72 14.05 14.72 26.76
C LYS A 72 13.33 13.37 26.67
N GLU A 73 12.41 13.17 27.62
CA GLU A 73 11.24 12.30 27.50
C GLU A 73 10.64 12.47 26.10
N ILE A 74 10.25 11.36 25.47
CA ILE A 74 9.69 11.33 24.12
C ILE A 74 8.47 12.25 24.15
N GLU A 75 8.64 13.41 23.54
CA GLU A 75 7.62 14.46 23.39
C GLU A 75 6.37 13.80 22.81
N GLU A 76 5.32 13.76 23.64
CA GLU A 76 3.98 13.33 23.29
C GLU A 76 3.58 14.07 22.02
N GLN A 77 3.38 13.29 20.95
CA GLN A 77 3.14 13.86 19.63
C GLN A 77 1.88 14.70 19.68
N ASP A 78 2.06 15.99 19.40
CA ASP A 78 0.97 16.93 19.24
C ASP A 78 -0.04 16.40 18.20
N PRO A 79 -1.30 16.08 18.60
CA PRO A 79 -2.32 15.49 17.75
C PRO A 79 -3.10 16.52 16.89
N ASP A 80 -2.60 17.75 16.76
CA ASP A 80 -3.43 18.92 16.42
C ASP A 80 -3.82 19.14 14.94
N ASP A 81 -3.73 18.12 14.08
CA ASP A 81 -4.54 18.11 12.85
C ASP A 81 -5.64 17.04 12.98
N PRO A 82 -6.89 17.43 13.30
CA PRO A 82 -7.99 16.48 13.44
C PRO A 82 -8.28 15.72 12.14
N SER A 83 -7.83 16.22 10.98
CA SER A 83 -7.94 15.50 9.70
C SER A 83 -6.99 14.31 9.60
N CYS A 84 -5.96 14.23 10.45
CA CYS A 84 -5.01 13.13 10.48
C CYS A 84 -5.54 11.91 11.22
N HIS A 85 -6.56 12.06 12.08
CA HIS A 85 -7.18 10.97 12.84
C HIS A 85 -6.18 10.01 13.50
N THR A 86 -5.16 10.58 14.15
CA THR A 86 -4.11 9.83 14.83
C THR A 86 -4.66 9.10 16.05
N ALA A 87 -4.24 7.84 16.22
CA ALA A 87 -4.47 7.09 17.45
C ALA A 87 -3.19 6.34 17.79
N VAL A 88 -2.64 6.61 18.98
CA VAL A 88 -1.45 5.91 19.47
C VAL A 88 -1.70 4.41 19.60
N HIS A 89 -0.65 3.61 19.41
CA HIS A 89 -0.69 2.15 19.48
C HIS A 89 -1.77 1.49 18.61
N THR A 90 -2.21 2.16 17.54
CA THR A 90 -3.28 1.67 16.67
C THR A 90 -2.73 1.35 15.28
N GLY A 91 -2.89 0.09 14.87
CA GLY A 91 -2.62 -0.37 13.52
C GLY A 91 -3.93 -0.63 12.78
N TYR A 92 -4.22 0.16 11.74
CA TYR A 92 -5.43 -0.02 10.95
C TYR A 92 -5.18 -1.06 9.87
N SER A 93 -6.02 -2.08 9.73
CA SER A 93 -5.85 -3.06 8.64
C SER A 93 -6.11 -2.41 7.28
N GLY A 94 -7.21 -1.65 7.15
CA GLY A 94 -7.76 -1.17 5.88
C GLY A 94 -8.25 -2.33 4.99
N ASP A 95 -8.90 -2.02 3.88
CA ASP A 95 -9.22 -3.03 2.85
C ASP A 95 -7.98 -3.33 1.99
N GLY A 96 -7.04 -2.39 1.92
CA GLY A 96 -5.77 -2.57 1.26
C GLY A 96 -4.82 -1.41 1.46
N ALA A 97 -3.52 -1.72 1.42
CA ALA A 97 -2.47 -0.72 1.31
C ALA A 97 -2.47 -0.14 -0.11
N VAL A 98 -2.62 1.19 -0.21
CA VAL A 98 -2.38 1.94 -1.45
C VAL A 98 -0.91 2.31 -1.61
N VAL A 99 -0.18 2.38 -0.49
CA VAL A 99 1.28 2.46 -0.44
C VAL A 99 1.81 1.52 0.64
N TRP A 100 2.82 0.74 0.28
CA TRP A 100 3.43 -0.26 1.15
C TRP A 100 4.56 0.35 1.99
N GLY A 101 4.40 0.33 3.31
CA GLY A 101 5.34 0.99 4.23
C GLY A 101 6.75 0.40 4.23
N MET A 102 6.91 -0.87 3.82
CA MET A 102 8.23 -1.52 3.69
C MET A 102 9.21 -0.73 2.81
N ASN A 103 8.68 -0.10 1.75
CA ASN A 103 9.45 0.72 0.80
C ASN A 103 9.13 2.22 0.91
N PHE A 104 8.29 2.61 1.87
CA PHE A 104 7.89 3.99 2.07
C PHE A 104 8.10 4.37 3.53
N LYS A 105 9.29 4.90 3.80
CA LYS A 105 9.71 5.28 5.16
C LYS A 105 9.77 6.80 5.29
N LEU A 106 9.18 7.31 6.36
CA LEU A 106 9.17 8.72 6.70
C LEU A 106 9.72 8.94 8.11
N ALA A 107 10.08 10.18 8.41
CA ALA A 107 10.70 10.53 9.69
C ALA A 107 9.69 10.56 10.85
N SER A 108 8.42 10.86 10.55
CA SER A 108 7.40 11.09 11.58
C SER A 108 5.99 10.65 11.16
N PRO A 109 5.09 10.41 12.13
CA PRO A 109 3.65 10.25 11.89
C PRO A 109 3.02 11.46 11.19
N ALA A 110 3.47 12.68 11.52
CA ALA A 110 2.99 13.90 10.88
C ALA A 110 3.28 13.89 9.37
N ASP A 111 4.47 13.44 8.96
CA ASP A 111 4.82 13.28 7.55
C ASP A 111 4.00 12.16 6.89
N CYS A 112 3.71 11.09 7.62
CA CYS A 112 2.84 10.01 7.14
C CYS A 112 1.41 10.48 6.89
N CYS A 113 0.88 11.35 7.77
CA CYS A 113 -0.40 12.01 7.52
C CYS A 113 -0.37 12.88 6.26
N LYS A 114 0.64 13.76 6.13
CA LYS A 114 0.81 14.61 4.93
C LYS A 114 0.91 13.77 3.66
N ALA A 115 1.58 12.62 3.72
CA ALA A 115 1.65 11.67 2.62
C ALA A 115 0.28 11.08 2.26
N CYS A 116 -0.53 10.70 3.26
CA CYS A 116 -1.91 10.26 3.02
C CYS A 116 -2.73 11.36 2.35
N GLN A 117 -2.66 12.60 2.86
CA GLN A 117 -3.37 13.75 2.29
C GLN A 117 -2.93 14.03 0.84
N ALA A 118 -1.63 14.03 0.56
CA ALA A 118 -1.10 14.23 -0.80
C ALA A 118 -1.55 13.11 -1.76
N HIS A 119 -1.48 11.85 -1.32
CA HIS A 119 -1.97 10.72 -2.09
C HIS A 119 -3.49 10.83 -2.34
N ALA A 120 -4.28 11.22 -1.35
CA ALA A 120 -5.72 11.40 -1.49
C ALA A 120 -6.07 12.54 -2.46
N ALA A 121 -5.28 13.62 -2.46
CA ALA A 121 -5.46 14.75 -3.36
C ALA A 121 -5.13 14.39 -4.82
N ALA A 122 -4.11 13.56 -5.06
CA ALA A 122 -3.63 13.23 -6.40
C ALA A 122 -4.33 12.00 -7.01
N CYS A 123 -4.57 10.96 -6.22
CA CYS A 123 -4.93 9.62 -6.70
C CYS A 123 -6.41 9.27 -6.51
N GLY A 124 -6.84 8.12 -7.04
CA GLY A 124 -8.22 7.63 -6.93
C GLY A 124 -9.23 8.33 -7.83
N LYS A 125 -8.76 9.20 -8.74
CA LYS A 125 -9.56 9.94 -9.72
C LYS A 125 -9.43 9.30 -11.11
N PRO A 126 -10.46 9.38 -11.97
CA PRO A 126 -10.33 8.95 -13.38
C PRO A 126 -9.15 9.65 -14.07
N GLY A 127 -8.26 8.87 -14.69
CA GLY A 127 -7.09 9.40 -15.40
C GLY A 127 -5.89 9.78 -14.52
N SER A 128 -5.93 9.50 -13.20
CA SER A 128 -4.80 9.79 -12.30
C SER A 128 -3.67 8.75 -12.35
N ASP A 129 -3.80 7.68 -13.14
CA ASP A 129 -2.90 6.51 -13.06
C ASP A 129 -1.41 6.82 -13.21
N SER A 130 -1.05 7.82 -14.02
CA SER A 130 0.35 8.22 -14.26
C SER A 130 0.81 9.40 -13.39
N VAL A 131 -0.06 9.94 -12.54
CA VAL A 131 0.25 11.09 -11.68
C VAL A 131 1.28 10.66 -10.62
N SER A 132 2.41 11.37 -10.59
CA SER A 132 3.31 11.31 -9.43
C SER A 132 2.70 12.14 -8.31
N TRP A 133 2.61 11.58 -7.11
CA TRP A 133 1.89 12.19 -5.98
C TRP A 133 2.80 12.57 -4.82
N TRP A 134 4.06 12.11 -4.81
CA TRP A 134 4.99 12.37 -3.71
C TRP A 134 6.24 13.09 -4.21
N ALA A 135 6.57 14.21 -3.58
CA ALA A 135 7.74 15.02 -3.97
C ALA A 135 9.08 14.35 -3.60
N GLY A 136 9.09 13.49 -2.59
CA GLY A 136 10.31 12.83 -2.12
C GLY A 136 10.77 11.66 -2.99
N ASP A 137 9.94 11.18 -3.92
CA ASP A 137 10.24 10.03 -4.76
C ASP A 137 9.38 10.04 -6.03
N GLU A 138 10.01 10.31 -7.18
CA GLU A 138 9.34 10.35 -8.49
C GLU A 138 8.74 9.00 -8.93
N SER A 139 9.17 7.89 -8.33
CA SER A 139 8.61 6.56 -8.58
C SER A 139 7.22 6.38 -7.96
N MET A 140 6.82 7.26 -7.03
CA MET A 140 5.53 7.22 -6.36
C MET A 140 4.42 7.74 -7.27
N ARG A 141 3.89 6.82 -8.08
CA ARG A 141 2.77 7.08 -8.99
C ARG A 141 1.48 6.47 -8.46
N CYS A 142 0.35 7.10 -8.78
CA CYS A 142 -0.96 6.66 -8.30
C CYS A 142 -1.33 5.26 -8.79
N GLY A 143 -1.01 4.92 -10.04
CA GLY A 143 -1.52 3.71 -10.68
C GLY A 143 -3.04 3.61 -10.55
N ARG A 144 -3.55 2.39 -10.35
CA ARG A 144 -4.99 2.16 -10.14
C ARG A 144 -5.41 2.26 -8.66
N ALA A 145 -4.58 2.87 -7.80
CA ALA A 145 -4.86 2.96 -6.38
C ALA A 145 -6.09 3.84 -6.11
N LYS A 146 -6.86 3.45 -5.09
CA LYS A 146 -7.89 4.33 -4.51
C LYS A 146 -7.22 5.45 -3.71
N ALA A 147 -7.95 6.53 -3.42
CA ALA A 147 -7.44 7.62 -2.59
C ALA A 147 -7.13 7.12 -1.17
N CYS A 148 -6.05 7.58 -0.54
CA CYS A 148 -5.78 7.26 0.85
C CYS A 148 -6.89 7.85 1.75
N GLN A 149 -7.28 7.11 2.78
CA GLN A 149 -8.24 7.57 3.80
C GLN A 149 -7.73 7.36 5.22
N ILE A 150 -6.81 6.43 5.40
CA ILE A 150 -6.26 6.06 6.70
C ILE A 150 -4.80 5.66 6.54
N TRP A 151 -4.02 5.85 7.59
CA TRP A 151 -2.59 5.58 7.55
C TRP A 151 -2.11 4.97 8.87
N THR A 152 -0.95 4.31 8.84
CA THR A 152 -0.31 3.74 10.03
C THR A 152 1.18 3.98 9.94
N PHE A 153 1.78 4.45 11.02
CA PHE A 153 3.22 4.70 11.11
C PHE A 153 3.86 3.85 12.20
N CYS A 154 5.08 3.35 11.94
CA CYS A 154 5.87 2.65 12.94
C CYS A 154 6.94 3.57 13.56
N PRO A 155 6.77 4.08 14.80
CA PRO A 155 7.77 4.94 15.46
C PRO A 155 8.89 4.15 16.16
N GLU A 156 8.63 2.88 16.46
CA GLU A 156 9.54 2.02 17.22
C GLU A 156 10.53 1.29 16.30
N GLU A 157 11.58 0.71 16.87
CA GLU A 157 12.52 -0.14 16.11
C GLU A 157 11.80 -1.29 15.43
N ARG A 158 10.76 -1.81 16.09
CA ARG A 158 9.94 -2.89 15.60
C ARG A 158 8.49 -2.70 16.04
N CYS A 159 7.59 -2.60 15.09
CA CYS A 159 6.15 -2.59 15.36
C CYS A 159 5.54 -3.98 15.19
N PHE A 160 4.52 -4.26 15.99
CA PHE A 160 3.73 -5.48 15.85
C PHE A 160 2.70 -5.33 14.73
N ALA A 161 2.56 -6.37 13.89
CA ALA A 161 1.44 -6.55 12.98
C ALA A 161 1.09 -8.04 12.90
N PHE A 162 -0.15 -8.33 12.52
CA PHE A 162 -0.65 -9.70 12.35
C PHE A 162 -0.24 -10.30 10.99
N ASP A 163 1.03 -10.19 10.61
CA ASP A 163 1.57 -10.82 9.40
C ASP A 163 2.98 -11.42 9.62
N VAL A 164 3.60 -11.91 8.54
CA VAL A 164 4.92 -12.58 8.59
C VAL A 164 6.10 -11.62 8.48
N HIS A 165 5.86 -10.34 8.25
CA HIS A 165 6.90 -9.36 7.98
C HIS A 165 7.43 -8.75 9.27
N LYS A 166 8.66 -8.23 9.19
CA LYS A 166 9.24 -7.42 10.27
C LYS A 166 9.01 -5.97 9.93
N HIS A 167 8.07 -5.34 10.62
CA HIS A 167 7.82 -3.91 10.47
C HIS A 167 8.82 -3.11 11.30
N LEU A 168 9.53 -2.20 10.65
CA LEU A 168 10.62 -1.43 11.24
C LEU A 168 10.27 0.05 11.36
N ARG A 169 11.09 0.77 12.13
CA ARG A 169 10.98 2.22 12.30
C ARG A 169 10.85 2.95 10.96
N GLY A 170 9.95 3.92 10.96
CA GLY A 170 9.70 4.85 9.86
C GLY A 170 8.72 4.34 8.82
N GLU A 171 8.34 3.06 8.83
CA GLU A 171 7.38 2.54 7.85
C GLU A 171 6.05 3.30 7.92
N CYS A 172 5.67 3.90 6.80
CA CYS A 172 4.41 4.61 6.62
C CYS A 172 3.51 3.83 5.66
N TRP A 173 2.40 3.32 6.18
CA TRP A 173 1.43 2.55 5.43
C TRP A 173 0.25 3.46 5.09
N LEU A 174 0.06 3.76 3.81
CA LEU A 174 -1.13 4.48 3.33
C LEU A 174 -2.18 3.48 2.89
N LYS A 175 -3.42 3.65 3.34
CA LYS A 175 -4.46 2.64 3.20
C LYS A 175 -5.77 3.24 2.74
N TYR A 176 -6.55 2.39 2.09
CA TYR A 176 -7.92 2.66 1.70
C TYR A 176 -8.85 1.72 2.45
N GLN A 177 -10.05 2.22 2.71
CA GLN A 177 -11.10 1.56 3.44
C GLN A 177 -12.42 1.94 2.74
N ASP A 178 -13.14 1.00 2.13
CA ASP A 178 -14.40 1.28 1.45
C ASP A 178 -15.44 1.77 2.47
N LYS A 179 -16.35 2.66 2.07
CA LYS A 179 -17.21 3.37 3.01
C LYS A 179 -18.34 2.54 3.63
N ASP A 180 -18.35 1.21 3.48
CA ASP A 180 -19.50 0.40 3.87
C ASP A 180 -19.15 -0.77 4.80
N TYR A 181 -18.94 -0.47 6.09
CA TYR A 181 -18.86 -1.47 7.17
C TYR A 181 -20.24 -1.78 7.78
N THR A 182 -21.30 -1.17 7.24
CA THR A 182 -22.64 -1.15 7.83
C THR A 182 -23.75 -1.59 6.88
N LYS A 183 -23.47 -1.83 5.60
CA LYS A 183 -24.40 -2.59 4.77
C LYS A 183 -24.53 -4.00 5.35
N PRO A 184 -25.76 -4.47 5.63
CA PRO A 184 -25.98 -5.88 5.89
C PRO A 184 -25.60 -6.75 4.67
#